data_AF-A0A679FNF2-F1
#
_entry.id   AF-A0A679FNF2-F1
#
_cell.length_a   1.000
_cell.length_b   1.000
_cell.length_c   1.000
_cell.angle_alpha   90.00
_cell.angle_beta   90.00
_cell.angle_gamma   90.00
#
_symmetry.space_group_name_H-M   'P 1'
#
loop_
_entity.id
_entity.type
_entity.pdbx_description
1 polymer ?
#
loop_
_entity_poly.entity_id
_entity_poly.type
_entity_poly.pdbx_seq_one_letter_code
_entity_poly.pdbx_strand_id
1 'polypeptide(L)'
;MDPSPDRTPSQADESTTVPSMDDTIGQKTKPSSRAARAIQGCDWHYSHNDHPSVWGHSLVWRMVHTFTQAFPFAFRLYDKAAGRSKIDLAIEMFSSLKGKWAQPVYVLMDSWYPSQALIEACLKQGFHVIAMLKTNRILYPKGIAIQAKEFARYIEPNDTRLVTVGSERYRVYRYEGALNGLDDAVVLLAWKADQPMTPDHLHVVLSTDRELSDEEILRYYAQRWTIECFFRQAKDQLKLDGYRVRHVRAVKRYWVVVLLACVYSIAESQQDLSSGLELLRSRKGHSVVEFIDDAAKQEIPIDVIKKTAPYRLRGPCLSLRAWKLL
;
A
#
# COMPACT_ATOMS: atom_id res chain seq x y z
N MET A 1 -23.07 9.23 8.99
CA MET A 1 -23.37 7.94 8.35
C MET A 1 -22.93 6.89 9.33
N ASP A 2 -23.90 6.20 9.90
CA ASP A 2 -23.68 5.13 10.87
C ASP A 2 -23.04 3.93 10.14
N PRO A 3 -21.97 3.31 10.67
CA PRO A 3 -21.48 2.06 10.12
C PRO A 3 -22.47 0.93 10.47
N SER A 4 -23.22 0.44 9.49
CA SER A 4 -23.98 -0.82 9.59
C SER A 4 -23.03 -2.02 9.57
N PRO A 5 -23.43 -3.18 10.14
CA PRO A 5 -22.51 -4.09 10.79
C PRO A 5 -21.64 -4.78 9.75
N ASP A 6 -20.38 -4.35 9.73
CA ASP A 6 -19.30 -5.14 9.17
C ASP A 6 -19.37 -6.52 9.81
N ARG A 7 -19.42 -7.58 9.00
CA ARG A 7 -19.38 -8.94 9.54
C ARG A 7 -18.09 -9.03 10.34
N THR A 8 -18.20 -9.19 11.66
CA THR A 8 -17.05 -9.21 12.55
C THR A 8 -16.07 -10.26 12.01
N PRO A 9 -14.78 -9.92 11.79
CA PRO A 9 -13.81 -10.87 11.27
C PRO A 9 -13.88 -12.17 12.09
N SER A 10 -13.93 -13.31 11.42
CA SER A 10 -13.89 -14.58 12.15
C SER A 10 -12.54 -14.72 12.88
N GLN A 11 -12.45 -15.57 13.91
CA GLN A 11 -11.16 -15.86 14.56
C GLN A 11 -10.08 -16.33 13.57
N ALA A 12 -10.48 -17.02 12.49
CA ALA A 12 -9.57 -17.39 11.42
C ALA A 12 -9.07 -16.15 10.68
N ASP A 13 -9.97 -15.22 10.32
CA ASP A 13 -9.62 -13.97 9.64
C ASP A 13 -8.63 -13.12 10.44
N GLU A 14 -8.85 -12.92 11.74
CA GLU A 14 -7.94 -12.10 12.58
C GLU A 14 -6.49 -12.63 12.58
N SER A 15 -6.32 -13.93 12.38
CA SER A 15 -5.01 -14.60 12.32
C SER A 15 -4.43 -14.75 10.90
N THR A 16 -5.23 -14.51 9.86
CA THR A 16 -4.79 -14.63 8.47
C THR A 16 -3.84 -13.48 8.12
N THR A 17 -2.64 -13.83 7.69
CA THR A 17 -1.63 -12.85 7.27
C THR A 17 -1.70 -12.62 5.77
N VAL A 18 -1.88 -11.36 5.39
CA VAL A 18 -2.15 -10.98 4.00
C VAL A 18 -1.09 -9.96 3.56
N PRO A 19 0.15 -10.37 3.20
CA PRO A 19 1.17 -9.41 2.78
C PRO A 19 0.83 -8.81 1.42
N SER A 20 0.96 -7.50 1.27
CA SER A 20 0.77 -6.82 -0.01
C SER A 20 2.07 -6.22 -0.54
N MET A 21 2.15 -6.10 -1.86
CA MET A 21 3.26 -5.48 -2.54
C MET A 21 2.78 -4.44 -3.56
N ASP A 22 3.51 -3.34 -3.60
CA ASP A 22 3.32 -2.28 -4.58
C ASP A 22 4.61 -1.44 -4.63
N ASP A 23 4.73 -0.53 -5.59
CA ASP A 23 5.81 0.43 -5.62
C ASP A 23 5.36 1.87 -5.70
N THR A 24 6.23 2.75 -5.23
CA THR A 24 6.00 4.19 -5.33
C THR A 24 7.22 4.91 -5.83
N ILE A 25 6.99 6.02 -6.51
CA ILE A 25 8.05 6.90 -6.99
C ILE A 25 8.15 8.09 -6.05
N GLY A 26 9.35 8.26 -5.46
CA GLY A 26 9.75 9.50 -4.80
C GLY A 26 10.24 10.48 -5.85
N GLN A 27 9.33 11.29 -6.39
CA GLN A 27 9.61 12.19 -7.50
C GLN A 27 10.66 13.24 -7.13
N LYS A 28 11.53 13.54 -8.09
CA LYS A 28 12.55 14.59 -7.98
C LYS A 28 12.58 15.44 -9.24
N THR A 29 13.03 16.67 -9.08
CA THR A 29 13.37 17.50 -10.23
C THR A 29 14.62 16.93 -10.90
N LYS A 30 14.52 16.65 -12.21
CA LYS A 30 15.68 16.21 -12.99
C LYS A 30 16.75 17.32 -12.97
N PRO A 31 17.99 17.00 -12.60
CA PRO A 31 19.08 17.98 -12.62
C PRO A 31 19.43 18.38 -14.06
N SER A 32 19.96 19.59 -14.25
CA SER A 32 20.53 19.99 -15.54
C SER A 32 21.77 19.15 -15.85
N SER A 33 22.13 19.04 -17.14
CA SER A 33 23.35 18.34 -17.57
C SER A 33 24.64 18.95 -16.99
N ARG A 34 24.59 20.21 -16.56
CA ARG A 34 25.71 20.93 -15.92
C ARG A 34 25.75 20.79 -14.39
N ALA A 35 24.80 20.06 -13.80
CA ALA A 35 24.72 19.93 -12.35
C ALA A 35 25.86 19.07 -11.80
N ALA A 36 26.81 19.69 -11.11
CA ALA A 36 27.95 19.00 -10.51
C ALA A 36 27.59 18.08 -9.32
N ARG A 37 26.38 18.24 -8.75
CA ARG A 37 25.96 17.51 -7.53
C ARG A 37 24.48 17.08 -7.62
N ALA A 38 24.17 16.17 -8.54
CA ALA A 38 22.87 15.53 -8.62
C ALA A 38 22.58 14.62 -7.41
N ILE A 39 21.30 14.34 -7.14
CA ILE A 39 20.91 13.28 -6.21
C ILE A 39 21.20 11.93 -6.90
N GLN A 40 21.93 11.06 -6.21
CA GLN A 40 22.36 9.75 -6.72
C GLN A 40 21.21 8.74 -6.72
N GLY A 41 21.21 7.83 -7.70
CA GLY A 41 20.27 6.71 -7.78
C GLY A 41 18.87 7.07 -8.31
N CYS A 42 18.66 8.28 -8.82
CA CYS A 42 17.44 8.63 -9.55
C CYS A 42 17.51 8.11 -10.99
N ASP A 43 16.36 7.72 -11.53
CA ASP A 43 16.18 7.37 -12.94
C ASP A 43 14.78 7.80 -13.41
N TRP A 44 14.50 7.62 -14.69
CA TRP A 44 13.16 7.71 -15.27
C TRP A 44 12.35 6.47 -14.96
N HIS A 45 11.15 6.64 -14.41
CA HIS A 45 10.22 5.56 -14.11
C HIS A 45 8.88 5.84 -14.78
N TYR A 46 8.24 4.82 -15.33
CA TYR A 46 6.90 4.95 -15.89
C TYR A 46 5.90 5.23 -14.75
N SER A 47 4.98 6.17 -14.96
CA SER A 47 3.87 6.48 -14.04
C SER A 47 2.56 6.40 -14.82
N HIS A 48 1.59 5.62 -14.33
CA HIS A 48 0.27 5.53 -14.96
C HIS A 48 -0.58 6.79 -14.71
N ASN A 49 -0.25 7.59 -13.69
CA ASN A 49 -1.09 8.72 -13.23
C ASN A 49 -0.62 10.10 -13.71
N ASP A 50 0.66 10.28 -14.10
CA ASP A 50 1.25 11.60 -14.38
C ASP A 50 2.33 11.53 -15.48
N HIS A 51 1.97 11.84 -16.74
CA HIS A 51 2.86 11.83 -17.93
C HIS A 51 3.62 10.49 -18.15
N PRO A 52 4.12 10.16 -19.37
CA PRO A 52 4.63 8.81 -19.62
C PRO A 52 5.88 8.43 -18.79
N SER A 53 6.56 9.37 -18.13
CA SER A 53 7.71 9.07 -17.27
C SER A 53 7.99 10.16 -16.21
N VAL A 54 8.28 9.73 -14.98
CA VAL A 54 8.63 10.56 -13.83
C VAL A 54 10.09 10.32 -13.44
N TRP A 55 10.85 11.38 -13.18
CA TRP A 55 12.21 11.29 -12.67
C TRP A 55 12.21 11.16 -11.15
N GLY A 56 12.93 10.19 -10.58
CA GLY A 56 12.98 10.01 -9.14
C GLY A 56 13.58 8.66 -8.72
N HIS A 57 13.28 8.24 -7.50
CA HIS A 57 13.61 6.90 -7.01
C HIS A 57 12.34 6.06 -6.95
N SER A 58 12.37 4.84 -7.50
CA SER A 58 11.28 3.87 -7.34
C SER A 58 11.58 2.93 -6.16
N LEU A 59 10.61 2.80 -5.25
CA LEU A 59 10.68 1.97 -4.05
C LEU A 59 9.65 0.85 -4.15
N VAL A 60 10.10 -0.40 -4.17
CA VAL A 60 9.22 -1.57 -4.00
C VAL A 60 8.98 -1.74 -2.51
N TRP A 61 7.72 -1.64 -2.08
CA TRP A 61 7.31 -1.76 -0.69
C TRP A 61 6.53 -3.05 -0.46
N ARG A 62 6.78 -3.66 0.70
CA ARG A 62 5.94 -4.71 1.26
C ARG A 62 5.27 -4.19 2.52
N MET A 63 3.96 -4.34 2.57
CA MET A 63 3.17 -4.21 3.79
C MET A 63 2.73 -5.60 4.26
N VAL A 64 2.54 -5.76 5.56
CA VAL A 64 1.95 -6.95 6.16
C VAL A 64 0.65 -6.55 6.81
N HIS A 65 -0.41 -7.27 6.49
CA HIS A 65 -1.76 -6.96 6.93
C HIS A 65 -2.33 -8.11 7.73
N THR A 66 -3.13 -7.74 8.72
CA THR A 66 -4.26 -8.49 9.26
C THR A 66 -5.53 -7.73 8.84
N PHE A 67 -6.72 -8.30 9.05
CA PHE A 67 -7.96 -7.55 8.74
C PHE A 67 -8.18 -6.31 9.60
N THR A 68 -7.46 -6.18 10.72
CA THR A 68 -7.63 -5.09 11.68
C THR A 68 -6.49 -4.08 11.64
N GLN A 69 -5.29 -4.51 11.22
CA GLN A 69 -4.09 -3.67 11.21
C GLN A 69 -3.20 -3.93 10.01
N ALA A 70 -2.56 -2.88 9.52
CA ALA A 70 -1.60 -2.95 8.41
C ALA A 70 -0.30 -2.23 8.79
N PHE A 71 0.82 -2.93 8.57
CA PHE A 71 2.14 -2.43 8.92
C PHE A 71 3.05 -2.36 7.70
N PRO A 72 3.74 -1.22 7.46
CA PRO A 72 4.82 -1.21 6.50
C PRO A 72 5.99 -2.02 7.06
N PHE A 73 6.45 -3.01 6.30
CA PHE A 73 7.41 -3.99 6.81
C PHE A 73 8.81 -3.80 6.25
N ALA A 74 8.94 -3.70 4.92
CA ALA A 74 10.25 -3.57 4.28
C ALA A 74 10.14 -2.93 2.90
N PHE A 75 11.16 -2.17 2.50
CA PHE A 75 11.33 -1.68 1.13
C PHE A 75 12.61 -2.19 0.47
N ARG A 76 12.64 -2.08 -0.85
CA ARG A 76 13.84 -2.12 -1.69
C ARG A 76 13.86 -0.93 -2.64
N LEU A 77 15.03 -0.32 -2.79
CA LEU A 77 15.26 0.64 -3.86
C LEU A 77 15.43 -0.12 -5.18
N TYR A 78 14.60 0.20 -6.16
CA TYR A 78 14.79 -0.26 -7.53
C TYR A 78 15.89 0.57 -8.20
N ASP A 79 16.95 -0.11 -8.63
CA ASP A 79 18.11 0.47 -9.29
C ASP A 79 18.30 -0.23 -10.65
N LYS A 80 18.02 0.48 -11.75
CA LYS A 80 18.14 -0.08 -13.09
C LYS A 80 19.57 -0.51 -13.42
N ALA A 81 20.57 0.20 -12.90
CA ALA A 81 21.97 -0.09 -13.17
C ALA A 81 22.43 -1.39 -12.49
N ALA A 82 21.72 -1.85 -11.46
CA ALA A 82 22.01 -3.09 -10.76
C ALA A 82 21.56 -4.35 -11.54
N GLY A 83 20.87 -4.20 -12.68
CA GLY A 83 20.45 -5.32 -13.53
C GLY A 83 19.34 -6.21 -12.94
N ARG A 84 18.77 -5.83 -11.79
CA ARG A 84 17.67 -6.55 -11.13
C ARG A 84 16.35 -5.85 -11.42
N SER A 85 15.35 -6.62 -11.83
CA SER A 85 13.98 -6.13 -12.02
C SER A 85 13.26 -5.91 -10.67
N LYS A 86 12.14 -5.18 -10.69
CA LYS A 86 11.26 -5.10 -9.52
C LYS A 86 10.69 -6.47 -9.12
N ILE A 87 10.50 -7.38 -10.09
CA ILE A 87 10.07 -8.76 -9.84
C ILE A 87 11.17 -9.52 -9.07
N ASP A 88 12.45 -9.33 -9.40
CA ASP A 88 13.55 -9.95 -8.65
C ASP A 88 13.64 -9.42 -7.22
N LEU A 89 13.32 -8.14 -7.02
CA LEU A 89 13.21 -7.55 -5.69
C LEU A 89 12.01 -8.13 -4.93
N ALA A 90 10.87 -8.29 -5.61
CA ALA A 90 9.67 -8.89 -5.04
C ALA A 90 9.92 -10.32 -4.55
N ILE A 91 10.51 -11.16 -5.40
CA ILE A 91 10.88 -12.54 -5.09
C ILE A 91 11.85 -12.58 -3.90
N GLU A 92 12.90 -11.75 -3.88
CA GLU A 92 13.82 -11.66 -2.74
C GLU A 92 13.08 -11.30 -1.46
N MET A 93 12.21 -10.29 -1.52
CA MET A 93 11.43 -9.86 -0.38
C MET A 93 10.60 -11.01 0.14
N PHE A 94 9.74 -11.66 -0.67
CA PHE A 94 8.92 -12.76 -0.20
C PHE A 94 9.76 -13.95 0.31
N SER A 95 10.83 -14.31 -0.39
CA SER A 95 11.75 -15.39 0.03
C SER A 95 12.41 -15.15 1.40
N SER A 96 12.43 -13.91 1.88
CA SER A 96 12.90 -13.60 3.24
C SER A 96 11.88 -13.89 4.35
N LEU A 97 10.61 -14.13 4.02
CA LEU A 97 9.55 -14.50 4.96
C LEU A 97 9.68 -15.98 5.34
N LYS A 98 10.61 -16.27 6.24
CA LYS A 98 10.79 -17.62 6.79
C LYS A 98 10.00 -17.76 8.07
N GLY A 99 9.25 -18.85 8.20
CA GLY A 99 8.50 -19.15 9.41
C GLY A 99 7.56 -20.34 9.23
N LYS A 100 7.12 -20.91 10.34
CA LYS A 100 5.93 -21.77 10.35
C LYS A 100 4.72 -20.87 10.47
N TRP A 101 3.80 -20.97 9.54
CA TRP A 101 2.57 -20.19 9.52
C TRP A 101 1.44 -21.06 10.07
N ALA A 102 0.71 -20.54 11.04
CA ALA A 102 -0.44 -21.25 11.61
C ALA A 102 -1.64 -21.26 10.64
N GLN A 103 -1.69 -20.28 9.74
CA GLN A 103 -2.73 -20.11 8.71
C GLN A 103 -2.09 -19.91 7.34
N PRO A 104 -2.85 -20.14 6.25
CA PRO A 104 -2.41 -19.80 4.91
C PRO A 104 -2.05 -18.31 4.79
N VAL A 105 -1.05 -18.02 3.97
CA VAL A 105 -0.60 -16.65 3.68
C VAL A 105 -1.05 -16.28 2.27
N TYR A 106 -1.73 -15.14 2.14
CA TYR A 106 -2.25 -14.66 0.86
C TYR A 106 -1.51 -13.39 0.41
N VAL A 107 -0.67 -13.53 -0.61
CA VAL A 107 0.10 -12.41 -1.17
C VAL A 107 -0.77 -11.59 -2.10
N LEU A 108 -0.96 -10.30 -1.79
CA LEU A 108 -1.75 -9.37 -2.60
C LEU A 108 -0.90 -8.55 -3.56
N MET A 109 -1.32 -8.49 -4.82
CA MET A 109 -0.57 -7.82 -5.89
C MET A 109 -1.48 -7.02 -6.83
N ASP A 110 -0.99 -5.90 -7.31
CA ASP A 110 -1.64 -5.17 -8.42
C ASP A 110 -1.55 -5.96 -9.74
N SER A 111 -2.03 -5.38 -10.85
CA SER A 111 -2.00 -6.04 -12.16
C SER A 111 -0.64 -6.05 -12.88
N TRP A 112 0.36 -5.37 -12.34
CA TRP A 112 1.69 -5.28 -12.92
C TRP A 112 2.62 -6.40 -12.41
N TYR A 113 2.50 -6.77 -11.14
CA TYR A 113 3.35 -7.79 -10.50
C TYR A 113 3.11 -9.28 -10.86
N PRO A 114 1.90 -9.79 -11.18
CA PRO A 114 1.64 -11.23 -11.30
C PRO A 114 2.26 -11.82 -12.59
N SER A 115 3.56 -12.05 -12.50
CA SER A 115 4.37 -12.84 -13.43
C SER A 115 4.40 -14.29 -12.97
N GLN A 116 4.54 -15.22 -13.92
CA GLN A 116 4.65 -16.66 -13.61
C GLN A 116 5.77 -16.93 -12.59
N ALA A 117 6.96 -16.35 -12.80
CA ALA A 117 8.10 -16.53 -11.89
C ALA A 117 7.79 -16.10 -10.45
N LEU A 118 7.09 -14.98 -10.25
CA LEU A 118 6.74 -14.49 -8.92
C LEU A 118 5.65 -15.35 -8.27
N ILE A 119 4.63 -15.75 -9.04
CA ILE A 119 3.56 -16.62 -8.53
C ILE A 119 4.14 -17.97 -8.10
N GLU A 120 4.96 -18.59 -8.94
CA GLU A 120 5.64 -19.85 -8.60
C GLU A 120 6.55 -19.70 -7.38
N ALA A 121 7.25 -18.57 -7.23
CA ALA A 121 8.10 -18.31 -6.06
C ALA A 121 7.28 -18.19 -4.75
N CYS A 122 6.07 -17.62 -4.81
CA CYS A 122 5.14 -17.59 -3.69
C CYS A 122 4.60 -18.99 -3.37
N LEU A 123 4.14 -19.74 -4.38
CA LEU A 123 3.61 -21.10 -4.22
C LEU A 123 4.66 -22.06 -3.65
N LYS A 124 5.92 -21.95 -4.10
CA LYS A 124 7.06 -22.74 -3.55
C LYS A 124 7.32 -22.48 -2.07
N GLN A 125 6.89 -21.34 -1.53
CA GLN A 125 6.97 -21.02 -0.10
C GLN A 125 5.72 -21.46 0.68
N GLY A 126 4.72 -22.03 0.01
CA GLY A 126 3.42 -22.35 0.60
C GLY A 126 2.49 -21.15 0.73
N PHE A 127 2.74 -20.07 -0.03
CA PHE A 127 1.86 -18.90 -0.06
C PHE A 127 0.94 -18.96 -1.26
N HIS A 128 -0.33 -18.60 -1.06
CA HIS A 128 -1.26 -18.34 -2.16
C HIS A 128 -1.12 -16.89 -2.63
N VAL A 129 -1.53 -16.63 -3.87
CA VAL A 129 -1.51 -15.30 -4.48
C VAL A 129 -2.93 -14.91 -4.82
N ILE A 130 -3.30 -13.68 -4.44
CA ILE A 130 -4.52 -13.01 -4.90
C ILE A 130 -4.10 -11.72 -5.59
N ALA A 131 -4.38 -11.59 -6.88
CA ALA A 131 -3.86 -10.49 -7.68
C ALA A 131 -4.88 -9.97 -8.68
N MET A 132 -4.88 -8.67 -8.94
CA MET A 132 -5.55 -8.15 -10.13
C MET A 132 -4.80 -8.62 -11.37
N LEU A 133 -5.51 -8.86 -12.46
CA LEU A 133 -4.94 -9.18 -13.76
C LEU A 133 -5.38 -8.12 -14.77
N LYS A 134 -4.54 -7.89 -15.77
CA LYS A 134 -4.95 -7.10 -16.93
C LYS A 134 -6.05 -7.86 -17.68
N THR A 135 -7.04 -7.13 -18.19
CA THR A 135 -8.20 -7.71 -18.89
C THR A 135 -7.84 -8.43 -20.20
N ASN A 136 -6.64 -8.19 -20.73
CA ASN A 136 -6.10 -8.93 -21.89
C ASN A 136 -5.42 -10.27 -21.51
N ARG A 137 -5.48 -10.71 -20.24
CA ARG A 137 -4.97 -12.02 -19.82
C ARG A 137 -5.67 -13.14 -20.60
N ILE A 138 -4.90 -14.10 -21.10
CA ILE A 138 -5.41 -15.27 -21.81
C ILE A 138 -5.86 -16.34 -20.80
N LEU A 139 -7.12 -16.76 -20.94
CA LEU A 139 -7.77 -17.87 -20.23
C LEU A 139 -8.05 -19.01 -21.21
N TYR A 140 -8.38 -20.20 -20.70
CA TYR A 140 -8.69 -21.39 -21.51
C TYR A 140 -10.06 -22.01 -21.18
N PRO A 141 -11.19 -21.26 -21.21
CA PRO A 141 -12.52 -21.84 -21.05
C PRO A 141 -12.75 -22.93 -22.11
N LYS A 142 -13.10 -24.14 -21.63
CA LYS A 142 -13.28 -25.34 -22.48
C LYS A 142 -12.05 -25.64 -23.36
N GLY A 143 -10.84 -25.26 -22.92
CA GLY A 143 -9.59 -25.45 -23.66
C GLY A 143 -9.33 -24.43 -24.78
N ILE A 144 -10.18 -23.41 -24.97
CA ILE A 144 -10.04 -22.42 -26.04
C ILE A 144 -9.33 -21.18 -25.50
N ALA A 145 -8.20 -20.82 -26.10
CA ALA A 145 -7.46 -19.61 -25.75
C ALA A 145 -8.26 -18.35 -26.09
N ILE A 146 -8.60 -17.53 -25.09
CA ILE A 146 -9.34 -16.28 -25.26
C ILE A 146 -8.91 -15.25 -24.20
N GLN A 147 -8.89 -13.97 -24.57
CA GLN A 147 -8.63 -12.90 -23.60
C GLN A 147 -9.82 -12.73 -22.65
N ALA A 148 -9.57 -12.46 -21.37
CA ALA A 148 -10.63 -12.28 -20.37
C ALA A 148 -11.65 -11.22 -20.78
N LYS A 149 -11.23 -10.11 -21.39
CA LYS A 149 -12.12 -9.06 -21.92
C LYS A 149 -13.00 -9.50 -23.08
N GLU A 150 -12.56 -10.44 -23.91
CA GLU A 150 -13.37 -10.96 -25.01
C GLU A 150 -14.31 -12.05 -24.48
N PHE A 151 -13.82 -12.89 -23.57
CA PHE A 151 -14.63 -13.90 -22.89
C PHE A 151 -15.78 -13.27 -22.11
N ALA A 152 -15.52 -12.15 -21.43
CA ALA A 152 -16.49 -11.34 -20.72
C ALA A 152 -17.73 -10.95 -21.54
N ARG A 153 -17.61 -10.84 -22.87
CA ARG A 153 -18.71 -10.42 -23.75
C ARG A 153 -19.78 -11.50 -23.92
N TYR A 154 -19.47 -12.74 -23.55
CA TYR A 154 -20.38 -13.88 -23.58
C TYR A 154 -21.03 -14.15 -22.23
N ILE A 155 -20.72 -13.36 -21.20
CA ILE A 155 -21.24 -13.53 -19.84
C ILE A 155 -22.45 -12.62 -19.67
N GLU A 156 -23.60 -13.21 -19.40
CA GLU A 156 -24.83 -12.48 -19.13
C GLU A 156 -25.00 -12.23 -17.62
N PRO A 157 -25.81 -11.24 -17.21
CA PRO A 157 -26.11 -11.00 -15.80
C PRO A 157 -26.60 -12.23 -15.03
N ASN A 158 -27.31 -13.15 -15.70
CA ASN A 158 -27.82 -14.39 -15.10
C ASN A 158 -26.73 -15.45 -14.85
N ASP A 159 -25.58 -15.34 -15.52
CA ASP A 159 -24.41 -16.20 -15.28
C ASP A 159 -23.59 -15.75 -14.07
N THR A 160 -23.91 -14.58 -13.50
CA THR A 160 -23.17 -13.97 -12.40
C THR A 160 -23.84 -14.18 -11.06
N ARG A 161 -23.02 -14.20 -10.00
CA ARG A 161 -23.47 -14.10 -8.61
C ARG A 161 -23.26 -12.69 -8.10
N LEU A 162 -24.16 -12.26 -7.23
CA LEU A 162 -24.01 -11.00 -6.53
C LEU A 162 -23.18 -11.22 -5.26
N VAL A 163 -22.06 -10.51 -5.15
CA VAL A 163 -21.13 -10.57 -4.02
C VAL A 163 -21.04 -9.19 -3.40
N THR A 164 -21.05 -9.11 -2.07
CA THR A 164 -20.95 -7.83 -1.33
C THR A 164 -19.62 -7.79 -0.59
N VAL A 165 -18.87 -6.70 -0.73
CA VAL A 165 -17.61 -6.46 -0.01
C VAL A 165 -17.64 -5.04 0.55
N GLY A 166 -17.75 -4.92 1.88
CA GLY A 166 -18.01 -3.64 2.52
C GLY A 166 -19.33 -3.03 2.05
N SER A 167 -19.30 -1.78 1.61
CA SER A 167 -20.48 -1.09 1.03
C SER A 167 -20.70 -1.38 -0.45
N GLU A 168 -19.76 -2.05 -1.11
CA GLU A 168 -19.77 -2.25 -2.56
C GLU A 168 -20.38 -3.60 -2.92
N ARG A 169 -21.15 -3.63 -4.00
CA ARG A 169 -21.74 -4.85 -4.56
C ARG A 169 -21.17 -5.11 -5.94
N TYR A 170 -20.90 -6.38 -6.23
CA TYR A 170 -20.30 -6.83 -7.48
C TYR A 170 -21.13 -7.93 -8.11
N ARG A 171 -21.26 -7.91 -9.43
CA ARG A 171 -21.63 -9.07 -10.23
C ARG A 171 -20.36 -9.83 -10.55
N VAL A 172 -20.30 -11.11 -10.19
CA VAL A 172 -19.09 -11.94 -10.27
C VAL A 172 -19.38 -13.20 -11.06
N TYR A 173 -18.57 -13.45 -12.07
CA TYR A 173 -18.48 -14.74 -12.74
C TYR A 173 -17.19 -15.43 -12.30
N ARG A 174 -17.29 -16.68 -11.84
CA ARG A 174 -16.15 -17.48 -11.41
C ARG A 174 -15.70 -18.41 -12.53
N TYR A 175 -14.48 -18.20 -13.02
CA TYR A 175 -13.78 -19.13 -13.90
C TYR A 175 -12.80 -19.97 -13.08
N GLU A 176 -12.78 -21.29 -13.28
CA GLU A 176 -11.77 -22.19 -12.73
C GLU A 176 -11.07 -22.94 -13.86
N GLY A 177 -9.73 -22.91 -13.85
CA GLY A 177 -8.90 -23.65 -14.77
C GLY A 177 -7.65 -22.88 -15.20
N ALA A 178 -7.08 -23.31 -16.34
CA ALA A 178 -5.81 -22.82 -16.83
C ALA A 178 -5.87 -21.36 -17.32
N LEU A 179 -4.77 -20.65 -17.13
CA LEU A 179 -4.48 -19.37 -17.75
C LEU A 179 -3.03 -19.37 -18.23
N ASN A 180 -2.66 -18.42 -19.10
CA ASN A 180 -1.30 -18.43 -19.64
C ASN A 180 -0.25 -18.29 -18.52
N GLY A 181 0.54 -19.35 -18.32
CA GLY A 181 1.58 -19.49 -17.29
C GLY A 181 1.15 -20.20 -16.00
N LEU A 182 -0.11 -20.65 -15.86
CA LEU A 182 -0.60 -21.41 -14.70
C LEU A 182 -1.63 -22.46 -15.14
N ASP A 183 -1.43 -23.70 -14.71
CA ASP A 183 -2.27 -24.82 -15.13
C ASP A 183 -3.67 -24.82 -14.49
N ASP A 184 -3.79 -24.28 -13.28
CA ASP A 184 -5.05 -24.27 -12.54
C ASP A 184 -5.11 -23.13 -11.52
N ALA A 185 -6.19 -22.35 -11.55
CA ALA A 185 -6.46 -21.25 -10.63
C ALA A 185 -7.93 -20.83 -10.71
N VAL A 186 -8.35 -19.96 -9.78
CA VAL A 186 -9.61 -19.23 -9.86
C VAL A 186 -9.36 -17.86 -10.49
N VAL A 187 -10.18 -17.47 -11.46
CA VAL A 187 -10.24 -16.11 -11.97
C VAL A 187 -11.67 -15.59 -11.85
N LEU A 188 -11.84 -14.53 -11.07
CA LEU A 188 -13.10 -13.81 -10.96
C LEU A 188 -13.14 -12.72 -12.03
N LEU A 189 -14.17 -12.74 -12.87
CA LEU A 189 -14.56 -11.63 -13.72
C LEU A 189 -15.66 -10.86 -12.98
N ALA A 190 -15.33 -9.65 -12.53
CA ALA A 190 -16.16 -8.87 -11.62
C ALA A 190 -16.48 -7.49 -12.20
N TRP A 191 -17.73 -7.06 -12.03
CA TRP A 191 -18.21 -5.71 -12.35
C TRP A 191 -18.91 -5.15 -11.13
N LYS A 192 -18.78 -3.84 -10.87
CA LYS A 192 -19.64 -3.21 -9.86
C LYS A 192 -21.10 -3.36 -10.28
N ALA A 193 -21.98 -3.64 -9.31
CA ALA A 193 -23.38 -3.97 -9.58
C ALA A 193 -24.19 -2.79 -10.13
N ASP A 194 -23.73 -1.55 -9.88
CA ASP A 194 -24.29 -0.30 -10.39
C ASP A 194 -23.63 0.16 -11.71
N GLN A 195 -22.67 -0.61 -12.24
CA GLN A 195 -21.98 -0.32 -13.50
C GLN A 195 -22.40 -1.29 -14.62
N PRO A 196 -22.28 -0.85 -15.89
CA PRO A 196 -22.49 -1.73 -17.04
C PRO A 196 -21.51 -2.92 -17.03
N MET A 197 -21.99 -4.11 -17.42
CA MET A 197 -21.14 -5.29 -17.65
C MET A 197 -20.39 -5.18 -18.99
N THR A 198 -19.53 -4.17 -19.11
CA THR A 198 -18.68 -3.96 -20.29
C THR A 198 -17.20 -4.24 -19.98
N PRO A 199 -16.36 -4.47 -20.99
CA PRO A 199 -14.92 -4.67 -20.80
C PRO A 199 -14.19 -3.53 -20.08
N ASP A 200 -14.70 -2.30 -20.17
CA ASP A 200 -14.08 -1.12 -19.53
C ASP A 200 -14.31 -1.09 -18.01
N HIS A 201 -15.36 -1.74 -17.54
CA HIS A 201 -15.69 -1.87 -16.11
C HIS A 201 -15.32 -3.24 -15.55
N LEU A 202 -14.62 -4.07 -16.33
CA LEU A 202 -14.23 -5.43 -15.94
C LEU A 202 -13.00 -5.39 -15.03
N HIS A 203 -13.17 -5.96 -13.85
CA HIS A 203 -12.06 -6.35 -12.97
C HIS A 203 -11.80 -7.85 -13.12
N VAL A 204 -10.54 -8.24 -13.27
CA VAL A 204 -10.13 -9.64 -13.37
C VAL A 204 -9.24 -9.96 -12.18
N VAL A 205 -9.71 -10.79 -11.25
CA VAL A 205 -8.99 -11.10 -10.01
C VAL A 205 -8.60 -12.57 -9.99
N LEU A 206 -7.31 -12.85 -9.91
CA LEU A 206 -6.74 -14.18 -9.73
C LEU A 206 -6.77 -14.58 -8.24
N SER A 207 -7.07 -15.84 -7.97
CA SER A 207 -6.67 -16.54 -6.74
C SER A 207 -6.03 -17.87 -7.11
N THR A 208 -4.87 -18.17 -6.51
CA THR A 208 -4.26 -19.51 -6.59
C THR A 208 -4.77 -20.46 -5.52
N ASP A 209 -5.66 -20.00 -4.63
CA ASP A 209 -6.43 -20.87 -3.74
C ASP A 209 -7.83 -21.06 -4.31
N ARG A 210 -8.19 -22.33 -4.55
CA ARG A 210 -9.48 -22.73 -5.12
C ARG A 210 -10.56 -22.94 -4.07
N GLU A 211 -10.17 -23.13 -2.82
CA GLU A 211 -11.10 -23.37 -1.72
C GLU A 211 -11.77 -22.07 -1.26
N LEU A 212 -11.18 -20.91 -1.59
CA LEU A 212 -11.77 -19.61 -1.28
C LEU A 212 -13.05 -19.34 -2.08
N SER A 213 -14.05 -18.84 -1.36
CA SER A 213 -15.27 -18.30 -1.96
C SER A 213 -15.01 -16.99 -2.72
N ASP A 214 -15.94 -16.63 -3.61
CA ASP A 214 -15.84 -15.39 -4.39
C ASP A 214 -15.79 -14.14 -3.49
N GLU A 215 -16.51 -14.17 -2.37
CA GLU A 215 -16.51 -13.10 -1.36
C GLU A 215 -15.15 -13.00 -0.66
N GLU A 216 -14.55 -14.11 -0.25
CA GLU A 216 -13.25 -14.12 0.42
C GLU A 216 -12.15 -13.60 -0.50
N ILE A 217 -12.12 -14.04 -1.77
CA ILE A 217 -11.13 -13.56 -2.75
C ILE A 217 -11.20 -12.03 -2.89
N LEU A 218 -12.40 -11.48 -3.09
CA LEU A 218 -12.58 -10.04 -3.24
C LEU A 218 -12.32 -9.27 -1.94
N ARG A 219 -12.74 -9.80 -0.79
CA ARG A 219 -12.51 -9.19 0.53
C ARG A 219 -11.02 -9.17 0.89
N TYR A 220 -10.30 -10.24 0.58
CA TYR A 220 -8.86 -10.34 0.80
C TYR A 220 -8.15 -9.36 -0.13
N TYR A 221 -8.50 -9.33 -1.42
CA TYR A 221 -7.93 -8.40 -2.37
C TYR A 221 -8.17 -6.93 -2.00
N ALA A 222 -9.33 -6.60 -1.42
CA ALA A 222 -9.67 -5.23 -0.98
C ALA A 222 -8.67 -4.67 0.05
N GLN A 223 -8.02 -5.53 0.86
CA GLN A 223 -6.99 -5.10 1.82
C GLN A 223 -5.77 -4.46 1.15
N ARG A 224 -5.55 -4.71 -0.16
CA ARG A 224 -4.46 -4.07 -0.91
C ARG A 224 -4.60 -2.54 -0.92
N TRP A 225 -5.80 -1.99 -0.93
CA TRP A 225 -6.04 -0.53 -0.97
C TRP A 225 -5.27 0.24 0.11
N THR A 226 -5.05 -0.39 1.26
CA THR A 226 -4.29 0.15 2.38
C THR A 226 -2.87 0.58 2.00
N ILE A 227 -2.19 -0.11 1.05
CA ILE A 227 -0.84 0.30 0.61
C ILE A 227 -0.84 1.61 -0.19
N GLU A 228 -1.89 1.85 -0.97
CA GLU A 228 -2.05 3.09 -1.73
C GLU A 228 -2.32 4.27 -0.79
N CYS A 229 -3.21 4.07 0.19
CA CYS A 229 -3.45 5.03 1.27
C CYS A 229 -2.16 5.32 2.04
N PHE A 230 -1.39 4.28 2.38
CA PHE A 230 -0.13 4.41 3.07
C PHE A 230 0.88 5.24 2.28
N PHE A 231 1.06 5.01 0.97
CA PHE A 231 1.96 5.83 0.16
C PHE A 231 1.57 7.30 0.17
N ARG A 232 0.27 7.60 0.04
CA ARG A 232 -0.25 8.97 0.07
C ARG A 232 0.05 9.63 1.41
N GLN A 233 -0.31 8.97 2.51
CA GLN A 233 -0.07 9.48 3.86
C GLN A 233 1.43 9.64 4.17
N ALA A 234 2.27 8.68 3.79
CA ALA A 234 3.71 8.76 4.01
C ALA A 234 4.36 9.92 3.24
N LYS A 235 3.91 10.20 2.01
CA LYS A 235 4.36 11.38 1.24
C LYS A 235 3.84 12.69 1.84
N ASP A 236 2.55 12.76 2.15
CA ASP A 236 1.93 14.01 2.60
C ASP A 236 2.36 14.39 4.01
N GLN A 237 2.34 13.44 4.94
CA GLN A 237 2.53 13.69 6.38
C GLN A 237 3.97 13.50 6.85
N LEU A 238 4.71 12.57 6.26
CA LEU A 238 6.09 12.24 6.67
C LEU A 238 7.14 12.60 5.62
N LYS A 239 6.71 13.16 4.48
CA LYS A 239 7.58 13.62 3.40
C LYS A 239 8.50 12.53 2.89
N LEU A 240 7.99 11.31 2.69
CA LEU A 240 8.73 10.16 2.15
C LEU A 240 9.62 10.51 0.94
N ASP A 241 9.15 11.44 0.09
CA ASP A 241 9.82 11.96 -1.10
C ASP A 241 10.37 13.40 -0.94
N GLY A 242 10.33 13.99 0.25
CA GLY A 242 10.77 15.35 0.55
C GLY A 242 12.26 15.50 0.89
N TYR A 243 13.03 14.41 0.94
CA TYR A 243 14.47 14.46 1.21
C TYR A 243 15.24 15.25 0.15
N ARG A 244 16.27 15.98 0.59
CA ARG A 244 17.18 16.77 -0.27
C ARG A 244 18.64 16.34 -0.20
N VAL A 245 18.94 15.32 0.61
CA VAL A 245 20.27 14.71 0.67
C VAL A 245 20.59 14.04 -0.66
N ARG A 246 21.85 14.11 -1.08
CA ARG A 246 22.27 13.70 -2.44
C ARG A 246 22.85 12.29 -2.52
N HIS A 247 23.49 11.82 -1.46
CA HIS A 247 24.10 10.49 -1.45
C HIS A 247 23.04 9.42 -1.21
N VAL A 248 23.03 8.37 -2.05
CA VAL A 248 22.04 7.29 -1.99
C VAL A 248 22.01 6.60 -0.62
N ARG A 249 23.17 6.48 0.06
CA ARG A 249 23.25 5.95 1.43
C ARG A 249 22.47 6.80 2.43
N ALA A 250 22.54 8.13 2.32
CA ALA A 250 21.79 9.04 3.17
C ALA A 250 20.29 9.01 2.85
N VAL A 251 19.92 8.90 1.58
CA VAL A 251 18.53 8.74 1.15
C VAL A 251 17.93 7.44 1.71
N LYS A 252 18.65 6.31 1.62
CA LYS A 252 18.23 5.03 2.22
C LYS A 252 18.00 5.16 3.72
N ARG A 253 18.90 5.82 4.46
CA ARG A 253 18.74 6.07 5.90
C ARG A 253 17.51 6.92 6.19
N TYR A 254 17.24 7.94 5.37
CA TYR A 254 16.03 8.76 5.51
C TYR A 254 14.76 7.90 5.40
N TRP A 255 14.68 7.01 4.41
CA TRP A 255 13.53 6.10 4.28
C TRP A 255 13.40 5.10 5.43
N VAL A 256 14.51 4.63 6.00
CA VAL A 256 14.47 3.80 7.22
C VAL A 256 13.85 4.59 8.38
N VAL A 257 14.21 5.86 8.56
CA VAL A 257 13.63 6.71 9.60
C VAL A 257 12.14 6.95 9.36
N VAL A 258 11.72 7.20 8.12
CA VAL A 258 10.29 7.33 7.77
C VAL A 258 9.55 6.03 8.08
N LEU A 259 10.08 4.87 7.69
CA LEU A 259 9.49 3.57 8.00
C LEU A 259 9.33 3.36 9.51
N LEU A 260 10.38 3.64 10.30
CA LEU A 260 10.33 3.52 11.76
C LEU A 260 9.29 4.46 12.38
N ALA A 261 9.20 5.71 11.88
CA ALA A 261 8.19 6.65 12.33
C ALA A 261 6.76 6.15 12.03
N CYS A 262 6.54 5.56 10.86
CA CYS A 262 5.26 4.94 10.51
C CYS A 262 4.89 3.80 11.47
N VAL A 263 5.81 2.85 11.65
CA VAL A 263 5.59 1.68 12.52
C VAL A 263 5.34 2.11 13.96
N TYR A 264 6.13 3.06 14.49
CA TYR A 264 5.95 3.60 15.83
C TYR A 264 4.58 4.28 15.99
N SER A 265 4.16 5.05 14.99
CA SER A 265 2.86 5.76 15.03
C SER A 265 1.68 4.78 15.07
N ILE A 266 1.72 3.74 14.24
CA ILE A 266 0.69 2.69 14.18
C ILE A 266 0.68 1.88 15.48
N ALA A 267 1.86 1.53 16.01
CA ALA A 267 1.97 0.78 17.26
C ALA A 267 1.47 1.57 18.48
N GLU A 268 1.70 2.89 18.53
CA GLU A 268 1.28 3.73 19.65
C GLU A 268 -0.23 3.99 19.68
N SER A 269 -0.88 4.09 18.52
CA SER A 269 -2.35 4.25 18.45
C SER A 269 -3.12 2.93 18.40
N GLN A 270 -2.47 1.84 17.99
CA GLN A 270 -3.14 0.58 17.59
C GLN A 270 -4.17 0.79 16.47
N GLN A 271 -4.01 1.86 15.68
CA GLN A 271 -4.89 2.26 14.58
C GLN A 271 -4.06 2.55 13.33
N ASP A 272 -4.66 3.11 12.28
CA ASP A 272 -3.95 3.51 11.07
C ASP A 272 -2.90 4.63 11.32
N LEU A 273 -2.06 4.84 10.31
CA LEU A 273 -0.96 5.80 10.36
C LEU A 273 -1.43 7.24 10.64
N SER A 274 -2.58 7.66 10.11
CA SER A 274 -3.08 9.03 10.31
C SER A 274 -3.44 9.25 11.78
N SER A 275 -4.24 8.34 12.35
CA SER A 275 -4.61 8.37 13.77
C SER A 275 -3.38 8.29 14.67
N GLY A 276 -2.41 7.45 14.32
CA GLY A 276 -1.12 7.37 15.00
C GLY A 276 -0.35 8.69 15.03
N LEU A 277 -0.22 9.34 13.86
CA LEU A 277 0.48 10.61 13.75
C LEU A 277 -0.26 11.74 14.47
N GLU A 278 -1.59 11.76 14.44
CA GLU A 278 -2.40 12.74 15.18
C GLU A 278 -2.23 12.58 16.70
N LEU A 279 -2.28 11.35 17.21
CA LEU A 279 -2.02 11.03 18.61
C LEU A 279 -0.64 11.54 19.05
N LEU A 280 0.42 11.22 18.29
CA LEU A 280 1.78 11.62 18.62
C LEU A 280 1.97 13.14 18.55
N ARG A 281 1.35 13.82 17.58
CA ARG A 281 1.38 15.29 17.49
C ARG A 281 0.66 15.93 18.67
N SER A 282 -0.47 15.37 19.10
CA SER A 282 -1.23 15.82 20.27
C SER A 282 -0.43 15.66 21.56
N ARG A 283 0.16 14.47 21.80
CA ARG A 283 1.05 14.20 22.94
C ARG A 283 2.24 15.16 22.96
N LYS A 284 2.86 15.42 21.81
CA LYS A 284 3.93 16.42 21.70
C LYS A 284 3.44 17.82 22.07
N GLY A 285 2.23 18.20 21.65
CA GLY A 285 1.60 19.46 22.04
C GLY A 285 1.44 19.58 23.55
N HIS A 286 0.88 18.56 24.20
CA HIS A 286 0.74 18.52 25.66
C HIS A 286 2.08 18.58 26.39
N SER A 287 3.07 17.81 25.96
CA SER A 287 4.42 17.85 26.57
C SER A 287 5.09 19.22 26.47
N VAL A 288 4.84 19.97 25.39
CA VAL A 288 5.32 21.35 25.27
C VAL A 288 4.59 22.28 26.25
N VAL A 289 3.28 22.09 26.44
CA VAL A 289 2.49 22.86 27.41
C VAL A 289 2.97 22.58 28.83
N GLU A 290 3.15 21.31 29.20
CA GLU A 290 3.70 20.89 30.49
C GLU A 290 5.09 21.48 30.73
N PHE A 291 5.98 21.43 29.73
CA PHE A 291 7.30 22.05 29.82
C PHE A 291 7.24 23.55 30.10
N ILE A 292 6.32 24.27 29.44
CA ILE A 292 6.13 25.71 29.66
C ILE A 292 5.58 25.99 31.05
N ASP A 293 4.59 25.21 31.50
CA ASP A 293 3.97 25.34 32.83
C ASP A 293 5.01 25.11 33.94
N ASP A 294 5.80 24.04 33.84
CA ASP A 294 6.83 23.73 34.84
C ASP A 294 7.97 24.75 34.87
N ALA A 295 8.36 25.30 33.71
CA ALA A 295 9.32 26.39 33.65
C ALA A 295 8.75 27.70 34.22
N ALA A 296 7.46 27.97 34.03
CA ALA A 296 6.78 29.13 34.60
C ALA A 296 6.67 29.04 36.13
N LYS A 297 6.39 27.84 36.69
CA LYS A 297 6.42 27.59 38.15
C LYS A 297 7.80 27.83 38.77
N GLN A 298 8.87 27.73 37.99
CA GLN A 298 10.25 28.02 38.40
C GLN A 298 10.66 29.48 38.12
N GLU A 299 9.71 30.34 37.76
CA GLU A 299 9.95 31.76 37.42
C GLU A 299 10.96 31.98 36.30
N ILE A 300 11.12 30.99 35.40
CA ILE A 300 12.03 31.12 34.26
C ILE A 300 11.43 32.12 33.26
N PRO A 301 12.16 33.17 32.86
CA PRO A 301 11.66 34.14 31.88
C PRO A 301 11.28 33.50 30.54
N ILE A 302 10.17 33.94 29.95
CA ILE A 302 9.61 33.36 28.70
C ILE A 302 10.57 33.42 27.51
N ASP A 303 11.46 34.41 27.46
CA ASP A 303 12.49 34.53 26.43
C ASP A 303 13.59 33.46 26.58
N VAL A 304 13.85 33.00 27.80
CA VAL A 304 14.74 31.87 28.11
C VAL A 304 14.05 30.55 27.77
N ILE A 305 12.77 30.38 28.12
CA ILE A 305 11.96 29.20 27.76
C ILE A 305 11.93 29.01 26.24
N LYS A 306 11.69 30.08 25.47
CA LYS A 306 11.66 30.03 23.99
C LYS A 306 12.99 29.60 23.37
N LYS A 307 14.12 29.84 24.03
CA LYS A 307 15.47 29.43 23.57
C LYS A 307 15.82 28.00 23.96
N THR A 308 15.30 27.53 25.10
CA THR A 308 15.62 26.23 25.70
C THR A 308 14.60 25.14 25.39
N ALA A 309 13.44 25.52 24.84
CA ALA A 309 12.41 24.58 24.43
C ALA A 309 13.01 23.47 23.55
N PRO A 310 12.75 22.18 23.85
CA PRO A 310 13.35 21.03 23.17
C PRO A 310 13.00 20.96 21.67
N TYR A 311 12.02 21.77 21.21
CA TYR A 311 11.67 21.95 19.82
C TYR A 311 11.49 23.45 19.52
N ARG A 312 11.94 23.90 18.34
CA ARG A 312 11.62 25.26 17.88
C ARG A 312 10.11 25.41 17.79
N LEU A 313 9.54 26.28 18.61
CA LEU A 313 8.18 26.82 18.48
C LEU A 313 8.10 27.68 17.20
N ARG A 314 8.17 27.05 16.02
CA ARG A 314 7.86 27.70 14.74
C ARG A 314 6.47 27.25 14.31
N GLY A 315 5.45 27.88 14.88
CA GLY A 315 4.15 28.03 14.22
C GLY A 315 4.17 29.29 13.35
N PRO A 316 3.28 29.41 12.34
CA PRO A 316 2.97 30.73 11.80
C PRO A 316 2.56 31.62 12.96
N CYS A 317 2.96 32.89 12.96
CA CYS A 317 2.47 33.88 13.92
C CYS A 317 0.95 33.73 14.04
N LEU A 318 0.48 33.11 15.14
CA LEU A 318 -0.86 33.32 15.66
C LEU A 318 -0.88 34.79 16.05
N SER A 319 -1.33 35.62 15.11
CA SER A 319 -1.63 37.00 15.42
C SER A 319 -2.65 37.01 16.54
N LEU A 320 -2.38 37.85 17.54
CA LEU A 320 -3.18 38.09 18.73
C LEU A 320 -4.62 38.51 18.38
N ARG A 321 -5.50 37.55 18.06
CA ARG A 321 -6.95 37.83 17.86
C ARG A 321 -7.88 36.95 18.67
N ALA A 322 -7.40 36.15 19.63
CA ALA A 322 -8.24 35.28 20.45
C ALA A 322 -8.45 35.76 21.91
N TRP A 323 -8.12 37.00 22.26
CA TRP A 323 -8.36 37.57 23.59
C TRP A 323 -9.06 38.93 23.50
N LYS A 324 -10.29 38.93 22.99
CA LYS A 324 -11.28 40.01 23.19
C LYS A 324 -12.67 39.39 23.09
N LEU A 325 -13.14 38.83 24.20
CA LEU A 325 -14.55 38.71 24.59
C LEU A 325 -14.58 38.60 26.12
N LEU A 326 -14.16 39.71 26.75
CA LEU A 326 -14.91 40.38 27.81
C LEU A 326 -15.33 41.73 27.21
#